data_AF-A0A952HI06-F1
#
_entry.id   AF-A0A952HI06-F1
#
_cell.length_a   1.000
_cell.length_b   1.000
_cell.length_c   1.000
_cell.angle_alpha   90.00
_cell.angle_beta   90.00
_cell.angle_gamma   90.00
#
_symmetry.space_group_name_H-M   'P 1'
#
loop_
_entity.id
_entity.type
_entity.pdbx_description
1 polymer ?
#
loop_
_entity_poly.entity_id
_entity_poly.type
_entity_poly.pdbx_seq_one_letter_code
_entity_poly.pdbx_strand_id
1 'polypeptide(L)'
;MEKGWKEAIVRVLKESEKGFLHYEELTKRILDNGYYQTNGLTPSATVNAIITSEIKNKGENSLFIKVDKCVFGLNNLKKELIIETKTQEKEVKPTKEVKTIQSDKQQKSKETESIIKYFGMYFQRDLIDWKPNGTKILGKNQNDEGDFIDFGSQIGIYILYDKHKTIYIGRSIDRPIGKRLYEHTIDRIGGRWDRFSFFALSKSNSEKGDILNISLDKIIESFEAILIEVVEPSQNRRRGDNFSE
;
A
#
# COMPACT_ATOMS: atom_id res chain seq x y z
N MET A 1 -5.43 29.95 25.76
CA MET A 1 -5.72 29.20 24.52
C MET A 1 -4.39 28.68 23.98
N GLU A 2 -4.17 27.37 24.07
CA GLU A 2 -3.00 26.75 23.43
C GLU A 2 -3.20 26.81 21.92
N LYS A 3 -2.20 27.33 21.20
CA LYS A 3 -2.38 27.83 19.82
C LYS A 3 -2.24 26.76 18.72
N GLY A 4 -2.26 25.48 19.04
CA GLY A 4 -2.06 24.43 18.05
C GLY A 4 -2.73 23.10 18.39
N TRP A 5 -3.09 22.38 17.33
CA TRP A 5 -3.58 21.00 17.40
C TRP A 5 -2.66 20.09 18.23
N LYS A 6 -1.36 20.33 18.14
CA LYS A 6 -0.35 19.49 18.77
C LYS A 6 -0.39 19.56 20.29
N GLU A 7 -0.51 20.76 20.86
CA GLU A 7 -0.65 20.98 22.29
C GLU A 7 -1.94 20.33 22.81
N ALA A 8 -3.05 20.50 22.08
CA ALA A 8 -4.34 19.88 22.40
C ALA A 8 -4.26 18.33 22.41
N ILE A 9 -3.56 17.73 21.44
CA ILE A 9 -3.33 16.28 21.40
C ILE A 9 -2.52 15.81 22.60
N VAL A 10 -1.43 16.53 22.95
CA VAL A 10 -0.61 16.19 24.12
C VAL A 10 -1.44 16.23 25.40
N ARG A 11 -2.31 17.23 25.53
CA ARG A 11 -3.18 17.37 26.70
C ARG A 11 -4.18 16.22 26.84
N VAL A 12 -4.90 15.88 25.77
CA VAL A 12 -5.87 14.76 25.81
C VAL A 12 -5.18 13.42 26.08
N LEU A 13 -3.96 13.21 25.56
CA LEU A 13 -3.19 11.99 25.86
C LEU A 13 -2.72 11.93 27.31
N LYS A 14 -2.41 13.06 27.95
CA LYS A 14 -2.07 13.12 29.39
C LYS A 14 -3.29 12.89 30.28
N GLU A 15 -4.45 13.37 29.87
CA GLU A 15 -5.72 13.21 30.62
C GLU A 15 -6.35 11.82 30.42
N SER A 16 -5.83 11.01 29.49
CA SER A 16 -6.28 9.64 29.28
C SER A 16 -5.67 8.69 30.30
N GLU A 17 -6.51 7.97 31.05
CA GLU A 17 -6.08 6.94 32.01
C GLU A 17 -5.18 5.86 31.39
N LYS A 18 -5.41 5.54 30.10
CA LYS A 18 -4.65 4.51 29.38
C LYS A 18 -3.34 5.03 28.77
N GLY A 19 -3.14 6.35 28.69
CA GLY A 19 -1.98 6.97 28.03
C GLY A 19 -1.91 6.82 26.51
N PHE A 20 -2.87 6.13 25.89
CA PHE A 20 -3.03 6.00 24.44
C PHE A 20 -4.49 6.02 24.02
N LEU A 21 -4.78 6.55 22.83
CA LEU A 21 -6.13 6.70 22.29
C LEU A 21 -6.14 6.59 20.76
N HIS A 22 -7.29 6.18 20.21
CA HIS A 22 -7.54 6.24 18.77
C HIS A 22 -7.65 7.71 18.32
N TYR A 23 -7.16 8.06 17.14
CA TYR A 23 -7.12 9.45 16.67
C TYR A 23 -8.50 10.12 16.57
N GLU A 24 -9.56 9.37 16.26
CA GLU A 24 -10.94 9.90 16.25
C GLU A 24 -11.40 10.28 17.65
N GLU A 25 -11.08 9.45 18.64
CA GLU A 25 -11.39 9.72 20.04
C GLU A 25 -10.56 10.88 20.59
N LEU A 26 -9.28 11.00 20.18
CA LEU A 26 -8.47 12.19 20.46
C LEU A 26 -9.14 13.46 19.93
N THR A 27 -9.57 13.41 18.67
CA THR A 27 -10.21 14.55 18.01
C THR A 27 -11.50 14.94 18.71
N LYS A 28 -12.34 13.95 19.03
CA LYS A 28 -13.60 14.17 19.75
C LYS A 28 -13.36 14.85 21.10
N ARG A 29 -12.44 14.33 21.92
CA ARG A 29 -12.09 14.93 23.22
C ARG A 29 -11.47 16.32 23.11
N ILE A 30 -10.70 16.60 22.05
CA ILE A 30 -10.13 17.94 21.82
C ILE A 30 -11.25 18.96 21.57
N LEU A 31 -12.26 18.58 20.77
CA LEU A 31 -13.38 19.46 20.43
C LEU A 31 -14.35 19.60 21.61
N ASP A 32 -14.72 18.48 22.25
CA ASP A 32 -15.68 18.43 23.36
C ASP A 32 -15.17 19.22 24.59
N ASN A 33 -13.87 19.14 24.89
CA ASN A 33 -13.25 19.91 25.98
C ASN A 33 -12.85 21.34 25.58
N GLY A 34 -13.10 21.74 24.33
CA GLY A 34 -12.78 23.09 23.84
C GLY A 34 -11.28 23.41 23.79
N TYR A 35 -10.42 22.39 23.72
CA TYR A 35 -8.96 22.56 23.64
C TYR A 35 -8.51 23.11 22.29
N TYR A 36 -9.29 22.86 21.24
CA TYR A 36 -9.11 23.46 19.93
C TYR A 36 -10.47 23.64 19.25
N GLN A 37 -10.63 24.72 18.49
CA GLN A 37 -11.84 24.98 17.71
C GLN A 37 -11.45 25.10 16.23
N THR A 38 -12.25 24.50 15.35
CA THR A 38 -12.02 24.54 13.91
C THR A 38 -13.34 24.58 13.15
N ASN A 39 -13.37 25.33 12.05
CA ASN A 39 -14.46 25.31 11.07
C ASN A 39 -14.17 24.30 9.93
N GLY A 40 -13.08 23.55 10.02
CA GLY A 40 -12.66 22.60 9.01
C GLY A 40 -13.54 21.34 9.00
N LEU A 41 -13.78 20.81 7.80
CA LEU A 41 -14.68 19.66 7.57
C LEU A 41 -14.10 18.31 8.06
N THR A 42 -12.78 18.21 8.27
CA THR A 42 -12.12 16.94 8.63
C THR A 42 -11.09 17.09 9.77
N PRO A 43 -11.52 17.43 11.00
CA PRO A 43 -10.60 17.63 12.13
C PRO A 43 -9.82 16.35 12.50
N SER A 44 -10.44 15.18 12.35
CA SER A 44 -9.81 13.89 12.67
C SER A 44 -8.67 13.54 11.72
N ALA A 45 -8.83 13.80 10.42
CA ALA A 45 -7.76 13.65 9.45
C ALA A 45 -6.58 14.59 9.77
N THR A 46 -6.85 15.81 10.25
CA THR A 46 -5.82 16.78 10.66
C THR A 46 -5.03 16.28 11.87
N VAL A 47 -5.71 15.77 12.91
CA VAL A 47 -5.06 15.19 14.09
C VAL A 47 -4.14 14.02 13.71
N ASN A 48 -4.64 13.09 12.89
CA ASN A 48 -3.85 11.94 12.43
C ASN A 48 -2.62 12.39 11.61
N ALA A 49 -2.79 13.34 10.70
CA ALA A 49 -1.71 13.87 9.87
C ALA A 49 -0.60 14.53 10.71
N ILE A 50 -0.97 15.28 11.75
CA ILE A 50 -0.01 15.94 12.64
C ILE A 50 0.79 14.90 13.44
N ILE A 51 0.13 13.92 14.04
CA ILE A 51 0.80 12.88 14.84
C ILE A 51 1.73 12.03 13.97
N THR A 52 1.23 11.57 12.81
CA THR A 52 2.02 10.73 11.89
C THR A 52 3.19 11.47 11.28
N SER A 53 3.03 12.75 10.92
CA SER A 53 4.12 13.59 10.41
C SER A 53 5.18 13.86 11.48
N GLU A 54 4.78 14.10 12.73
CA GLU A 54 5.72 14.25 13.85
C GLU A 54 6.55 12.96 14.05
N ILE A 55 5.90 11.80 14.07
CA ILE A 55 6.56 10.49 14.21
C ILE A 55 7.53 10.26 13.05
N LYS A 56 7.11 10.55 11.81
CA LYS A 56 7.95 10.38 10.62
C LYS A 56 9.17 11.30 10.64
N ASN A 57 8.98 12.58 10.97
CA ASN A 57 10.02 13.60 10.86
C ASN A 57 11.00 13.56 12.04
N LYS A 58 10.53 13.20 13.23
CA LYS A 58 11.36 13.22 14.45
C LYS A 58 11.74 11.84 14.96
N GLY A 59 11.14 10.77 14.44
CA GLY A 59 11.45 9.39 14.80
C GLY A 59 11.44 9.20 16.31
N GLU A 60 12.57 8.78 16.87
CA GLU A 60 12.74 8.54 18.30
C GLU A 60 12.61 9.80 19.17
N ASN A 61 12.78 11.00 18.59
CA ASN A 61 12.61 12.29 19.25
C ASN A 61 11.18 12.86 19.13
N SER A 62 10.24 12.12 18.52
CA SER A 62 8.83 12.50 18.43
C SER A 62 8.21 12.59 19.82
N LEU A 63 7.23 13.50 20.01
CA LEU A 63 6.43 13.53 21.24
C LEU A 63 5.40 12.40 21.30
N PHE A 64 5.12 11.76 20.17
CA PHE A 64 4.11 10.72 20.04
C PHE A 64 4.73 9.39 19.61
N ILE A 65 4.08 8.29 20.00
CA ILE A 65 4.38 6.94 19.53
C ILE A 65 3.11 6.32 18.95
N LYS A 66 3.28 5.45 17.94
CA LYS A 66 2.19 4.63 17.41
C LYS A 66 2.16 3.32 18.18
N VAL A 67 1.07 3.07 18.91
CA VAL A 67 0.90 1.86 19.73
C VAL A 67 0.24 0.76 18.89
N ASP A 68 -0.72 1.11 18.04
CA ASP A 68 -1.44 0.18 17.16
C ASP A 68 -1.97 0.91 15.90
N LYS A 69 -2.72 0.22 15.03
CA LYS A 69 -3.42 0.79 13.88
C LYS A 69 -4.32 1.94 14.37
N CYS A 70 -3.95 3.16 13.99
CA CYS A 70 -4.68 4.38 14.31
C CYS A 70 -4.76 4.74 15.81
N VAL A 71 -3.95 4.09 16.66
CA VAL A 71 -3.86 4.34 18.11
C VAL A 71 -2.50 4.96 18.45
N PHE A 72 -2.53 6.07 19.18
CA PHE A 72 -1.35 6.88 19.49
C PHE A 72 -1.24 7.15 20.99
N GLY A 73 0.01 7.22 21.47
CA GLY A 73 0.36 7.58 22.85
C GLY A 73 1.46 8.64 22.88
N LEU A 74 1.80 9.14 24.07
CA LEU A 74 2.95 10.03 24.23
C LEU A 74 4.25 9.21 24.39
N ASN A 75 5.32 9.69 23.75
CA ASN A 75 6.65 9.08 23.81
C ASN A 75 7.35 9.31 25.17
N ASN A 76 6.74 10.06 26.08
CA ASN A 76 7.29 10.30 27.42
C ASN A 76 7.25 9.07 28.35
N LEU A 77 6.69 7.92 27.91
CA LEU A 77 6.99 6.61 28.50
C LEU A 77 8.47 6.22 28.33
N LYS A 78 9.17 6.67 27.27
CA LYS A 78 10.65 6.59 27.21
C LYS A 78 11.30 7.58 28.18
N LYS A 79 10.68 8.73 28.49
CA LYS A 79 11.31 9.73 29.35
C LYS A 79 11.27 9.35 30.83
N GLU A 80 10.23 8.63 31.29
CA GLU A 80 10.23 8.01 32.63
C GLU A 80 11.18 6.80 32.70
N LEU A 81 11.25 5.97 31.65
CA LEU A 81 12.20 4.84 31.59
C LEU A 81 13.68 5.28 31.45
N ILE A 82 13.96 6.45 30.87
CA ILE A 82 15.32 6.99 30.67
C ILE A 82 15.80 7.83 31.86
N ILE A 83 14.91 8.28 32.76
CA ILE A 83 15.31 8.97 34.00
C ILE A 83 15.89 7.98 35.02
N GLU A 84 15.42 6.74 35.05
CA GLU A 84 15.94 5.72 35.98
C GLU A 84 17.28 5.09 35.55
N THR A 85 17.60 5.07 34.24
CA THR A 85 18.82 4.42 33.73
C THR A 85 20.05 5.32 33.66
N LYS A 86 19.97 6.55 34.19
CA LYS A 86 21.07 7.54 34.13
C LYS A 86 22.10 7.47 35.26
N THR A 87 22.11 6.42 36.08
CA THR A 87 23.06 6.34 37.20
C THR A 87 23.88 5.05 37.11
N GLN A 88 25.21 5.22 36.96
CA GLN A 88 26.32 4.24 37.06
C GLN A 88 26.65 3.46 35.77
N GLU A 89 27.90 3.30 35.30
CA GLU A 89 29.23 3.93 35.43
C GLU A 89 30.11 3.21 34.36
N LYS A 90 30.74 3.95 33.42
CA LYS A 90 32.20 4.04 33.14
C LYS A 90 33.00 2.79 32.68
N GLU A 91 33.76 3.01 31.59
CA GLU A 91 35.14 2.51 31.27
C GLU A 91 35.31 1.01 30.86
N VAL A 92 36.05 0.52 29.84
CA VAL A 92 37.24 0.90 29.01
C VAL A 92 37.25 0.05 27.69
N LYS A 93 37.81 0.57 26.58
CA LYS A 93 38.36 -0.18 25.39
C LYS A 93 39.91 -0.16 25.48
N PRO A 94 40.78 -0.94 24.76
CA PRO A 94 40.61 -1.72 23.51
C PRO A 94 41.35 -3.11 23.54
N THR A 95 41.29 -4.05 22.58
CA THR A 95 42.01 -4.05 21.28
C THR A 95 41.80 -5.40 20.56
N LYS A 96 41.39 -5.29 19.29
CA LYS A 96 41.62 -6.10 18.07
C LYS A 96 42.22 -7.53 18.19
N GLU A 97 41.52 -8.48 17.57
CA GLU A 97 42.05 -9.32 16.49
C GLU A 97 40.93 -9.61 15.47
N VAL A 98 41.30 -9.58 14.18
CA VAL A 98 40.45 -9.56 12.98
C VAL A 98 40.80 -10.84 12.20
N LYS A 99 39.88 -11.71 11.78
CA LYS A 99 39.18 -11.79 10.48
C LYS A 99 38.59 -13.21 10.50
N THR A 100 37.32 -13.46 10.20
CA THR A 100 36.82 -13.71 8.85
C THR A 100 35.31 -13.88 8.99
N ILE A 101 34.50 -12.95 8.47
CA ILE A 101 33.06 -13.15 8.32
C ILE A 101 32.76 -12.99 6.84
N GLN A 102 32.48 -14.12 6.23
CA GLN A 102 31.84 -14.23 4.92
C GLN A 102 30.54 -13.41 4.99
N SER A 103 30.38 -12.48 4.05
CA SER A 103 29.22 -11.62 3.99
C SER A 103 28.05 -12.40 3.40
N ASP A 104 27.32 -13.10 4.27
CA ASP A 104 25.92 -13.42 4.07
C ASP A 104 25.13 -12.12 3.90
N LYS A 105 24.97 -11.66 2.65
CA LYS A 105 23.96 -10.66 2.31
C LYS A 105 22.61 -11.34 2.16
N GLN A 106 22.05 -11.79 3.28
CA GLN A 106 20.61 -11.87 3.44
C GLN A 106 20.14 -10.59 4.15
N GLN A 107 19.72 -9.61 3.36
CA GLN A 107 18.71 -8.65 3.81
C GLN A 107 17.53 -8.79 2.87
N LYS A 108 16.73 -9.83 3.16
CA LYS A 108 15.41 -10.04 2.59
C LYS A 108 14.55 -8.88 3.10
N SER A 109 14.42 -7.83 2.29
CA SER A 109 13.35 -6.86 2.44
C SER A 109 12.06 -7.64 2.63
N LYS A 110 11.27 -7.30 3.64
CA LYS A 110 9.95 -7.88 3.86
C LYS A 110 9.12 -7.48 2.64
N GLU A 111 9.12 -8.32 1.60
CA GLU A 111 8.27 -8.20 0.43
C GLU A 111 6.84 -8.12 0.96
N THR A 112 6.22 -6.97 0.83
CA THR A 112 4.76 -6.92 0.90
C THR A 112 4.27 -7.67 -0.32
N GLU A 113 4.00 -8.97 -0.16
CA GLU A 113 3.44 -9.80 -1.22
C GLU A 113 2.04 -9.24 -1.56
N SER A 114 1.99 -8.34 -2.55
CA SER A 114 0.73 -7.94 -3.18
C SER A 114 0.26 -9.07 -4.08
N ILE A 115 -1.05 -9.32 -4.08
CA ILE A 115 -1.64 -10.34 -4.98
C ILE A 115 -1.55 -9.87 -6.41
N ILE A 116 -1.53 -8.57 -6.66
CA ILE A 116 -1.37 -8.01 -8.00
C ILE A 116 0.09 -7.67 -8.22
N LYS A 117 0.71 -8.41 -9.13
CA LYS A 117 2.12 -8.24 -9.50
C LYS A 117 2.31 -7.09 -10.48
N TYR A 118 1.45 -7.03 -11.49
CA TYR A 118 1.49 -6.02 -12.55
C TYR A 118 0.08 -5.65 -12.94
N PHE A 119 -0.12 -4.43 -13.42
CA PHE A 119 -1.39 -4.02 -14.01
C PHE A 119 -1.14 -3.09 -15.20
N GLY A 120 -2.13 -2.99 -16.06
CA GLY A 120 -2.11 -2.12 -17.21
C GLY A 120 -3.50 -1.66 -17.57
N MET A 121 -3.67 -0.36 -17.79
CA MET A 121 -4.96 0.27 -18.02
C MET A 121 -5.12 0.77 -19.44
N TYR A 122 -6.33 0.58 -19.99
CA TYR A 122 -6.80 1.14 -21.26
C TYR A 122 -5.85 0.97 -22.46
N PHE A 123 -5.20 -0.19 -22.57
CA PHE A 123 -4.41 -0.57 -23.73
C PHE A 123 -5.30 -0.55 -24.97
N GLN A 124 -4.84 0.14 -26.01
CA GLN A 124 -5.55 0.17 -27.28
C GLN A 124 -5.39 -1.14 -28.01
N ARG A 125 -6.51 -1.73 -28.42
CA ARG A 125 -6.52 -3.00 -29.13
C ARG A 125 -5.70 -2.96 -30.41
N ASP A 126 -5.83 -1.88 -31.18
CA ASP A 126 -5.24 -1.77 -32.51
C ASP A 126 -3.71 -1.57 -32.47
N LEU A 127 -3.14 -1.31 -31.30
CA LEU A 127 -1.70 -1.19 -31.09
C LEU A 127 -1.04 -2.52 -30.71
N ILE A 128 -1.81 -3.61 -30.58
CA ILE A 128 -1.30 -4.93 -30.24
C ILE A 128 -1.17 -5.77 -31.51
N ASP A 129 -0.01 -6.41 -31.66
CA ASP A 129 0.23 -7.44 -32.68
C ASP A 129 -0.38 -8.78 -32.21
N TRP A 130 -1.62 -9.02 -32.62
CA TRP A 130 -2.44 -10.16 -32.22
C TRP A 130 -1.98 -11.46 -32.88
N LYS A 131 -1.48 -12.39 -32.07
CA LYS A 131 -1.04 -13.74 -32.50
C LYS A 131 -1.71 -14.84 -31.69
N PRO A 132 -2.18 -15.93 -32.34
CA PRO A 132 -2.88 -17.03 -31.65
C PRO A 132 -2.05 -17.68 -30.54
N ASN A 133 -0.73 -17.71 -30.71
CA ASN A 133 0.22 -18.09 -29.68
C ASN A 133 1.26 -16.96 -29.55
N GLY A 134 1.52 -16.53 -28.32
CA GLY A 134 2.56 -15.53 -28.05
C GLY A 134 2.17 -14.09 -28.42
N THR A 135 0.89 -13.72 -28.32
CA THR A 135 0.51 -12.29 -28.26
C THR A 135 1.26 -11.64 -27.11
N LYS A 136 2.11 -10.67 -27.44
CA LYS A 136 2.86 -9.89 -26.46
C LYS A 136 2.08 -8.66 -26.06
N ILE A 137 2.10 -8.34 -24.78
CA ILE A 137 1.51 -7.12 -24.24
C ILE A 137 2.65 -6.34 -23.63
N LEU A 138 3.25 -5.48 -24.43
CA LEU A 138 4.42 -4.72 -24.02
C LEU A 138 4.00 -3.46 -23.28
N GLY A 139 4.61 -3.21 -22.13
CA GLY A 139 4.53 -1.91 -21.47
C GLY A 139 5.84 -1.56 -20.79
N LYS A 140 5.92 -0.34 -20.28
CA LYS A 140 7.11 0.22 -19.65
C LYS A 140 6.74 0.77 -18.28
N ASN A 141 7.60 0.57 -17.29
CA ASN A 141 7.43 1.22 -15.99
C ASN A 141 7.65 2.73 -16.17
N GLN A 142 6.75 3.56 -15.61
CA GLN A 142 6.85 5.02 -15.74
C GLN A 142 8.10 5.59 -15.05
N ASN A 143 8.64 4.86 -14.07
CA ASN A 143 9.77 5.29 -13.25
C ASN A 143 11.11 4.69 -13.71
N ASP A 144 11.12 3.85 -14.75
CA ASP A 144 12.32 3.15 -15.22
C ASP A 144 12.56 3.42 -16.71
N GLU A 145 13.79 3.79 -17.06
CA GLU A 145 14.20 3.97 -18.46
C GLU A 145 14.45 2.64 -19.19
N GLY A 146 14.33 1.50 -18.50
CA GLY A 146 14.56 0.15 -19.02
C GLY A 146 13.69 -0.31 -20.20
N ASP A 147 13.95 -1.55 -20.61
CA ASP A 147 13.31 -2.23 -21.74
C ASP A 147 11.80 -2.48 -21.50
N PHE A 148 11.08 -2.72 -22.60
CA PHE A 148 9.67 -3.12 -22.54
C PHE A 148 9.51 -4.48 -21.85
N ILE A 149 8.56 -4.54 -20.92
CA ILE A 149 8.17 -5.76 -20.22
C ILE A 149 6.97 -6.38 -20.93
N ASP A 150 7.04 -7.69 -21.20
CA ASP A 150 5.93 -8.45 -21.79
C ASP A 150 5.01 -9.06 -20.72
N PHE A 151 3.78 -8.56 -20.67
CA PHE A 151 2.72 -9.02 -19.78
C PHE A 151 1.82 -10.10 -20.40
N GLY A 152 1.99 -10.43 -21.68
CA GLY A 152 1.14 -11.40 -22.39
C GLY A 152 1.17 -12.81 -21.78
N SER A 153 2.28 -13.15 -21.12
CA SER A 153 2.51 -14.43 -20.45
C SER A 153 1.87 -14.55 -19.05
N GLN A 154 1.39 -13.44 -18.49
CA GLN A 154 0.85 -13.41 -17.13
C GLN A 154 -0.53 -14.05 -17.04
N ILE A 155 -0.94 -14.39 -15.81
CA ILE A 155 -2.28 -14.87 -15.46
C ILE A 155 -2.97 -13.81 -14.60
N GLY A 156 -4.31 -13.78 -14.59
CA GLY A 156 -5.06 -12.81 -13.79
C GLY A 156 -6.42 -12.47 -14.38
N ILE A 157 -6.84 -11.22 -14.20
CA ILE A 157 -8.13 -10.71 -14.68
C ILE A 157 -7.86 -9.72 -15.81
N TYR A 158 -8.73 -9.71 -16.81
CA TYR A 158 -8.73 -8.69 -17.86
C TYR A 158 -10.14 -8.18 -18.12
N ILE A 159 -10.21 -6.98 -18.69
CA ILE A 159 -11.44 -6.21 -18.85
C ILE A 159 -11.42 -5.64 -20.25
N LEU A 160 -12.54 -5.77 -20.96
CA LEU A 160 -12.71 -5.23 -22.30
C LEU A 160 -13.69 -4.06 -22.26
N TYR A 161 -13.36 -3.02 -23.01
CA TYR A 161 -14.13 -1.79 -23.09
C TYR A 161 -14.57 -1.51 -24.52
N ASP A 162 -15.75 -0.90 -24.64
CA ASP A 162 -16.19 -0.17 -25.82
C ASP A 162 -16.15 1.32 -25.46
N LYS A 163 -15.13 2.02 -25.95
CA LYS A 163 -14.81 3.40 -25.58
C LYS A 163 -14.54 3.53 -24.07
N HIS A 164 -15.54 4.02 -23.32
CA HIS A 164 -15.48 4.19 -21.87
C HIS A 164 -16.35 3.18 -21.11
N LYS A 165 -17.05 2.29 -21.83
CA LYS A 165 -17.98 1.34 -21.21
C LYS A 165 -17.30 0.00 -21.03
N THR A 166 -17.26 -0.51 -19.80
CA THR A 166 -16.91 -1.90 -19.53
C THR A 166 -17.97 -2.83 -20.12
N ILE A 167 -17.56 -3.72 -21.02
CA ILE A 167 -18.49 -4.66 -21.69
C ILE A 167 -18.26 -6.12 -21.32
N TYR A 168 -17.08 -6.45 -20.80
CA TYR A 168 -16.72 -7.82 -20.44
C TYR A 168 -15.59 -7.84 -19.41
N ILE A 169 -15.66 -8.79 -18.48
CA ILE A 169 -14.60 -9.09 -17.52
C ILE A 169 -14.32 -10.59 -17.62
N GLY A 170 -13.06 -10.94 -17.87
CA GLY A 170 -12.62 -12.32 -18.04
C GLY A 170 -11.50 -12.68 -17.06
N ARG A 171 -11.37 -13.97 -16.79
CA ARG A 171 -10.28 -14.55 -15.99
C ARG A 171 -9.34 -15.35 -16.88
N SER A 172 -8.07 -15.38 -16.52
CA SER A 172 -7.00 -16.10 -17.20
C SER A 172 -6.20 -16.86 -16.14
N ILE A 173 -6.42 -18.18 -16.03
CA ILE A 173 -5.76 -19.02 -15.01
C ILE A 173 -5.02 -20.18 -15.70
N ASP A 174 -5.75 -20.91 -16.53
CA ASP A 174 -5.29 -22.04 -17.35
C ASP A 174 -4.46 -21.60 -18.56
N ARG A 175 -4.63 -20.35 -18.99
CA ARG A 175 -3.98 -19.76 -20.16
C ARG A 175 -3.44 -18.38 -19.82
N PRO A 176 -2.42 -17.89 -20.56
CA PRO A 176 -1.94 -16.53 -20.41
C PRO A 176 -2.95 -15.48 -20.92
N ILE A 177 -2.88 -14.28 -20.35
CA ILE A 177 -3.75 -13.13 -20.68
C ILE A 177 -3.69 -12.80 -22.16
N GLY A 178 -2.49 -12.78 -22.77
CA GLY A 178 -2.32 -12.47 -24.20
C GLY A 178 -3.10 -13.44 -25.09
N LYS A 179 -3.13 -14.74 -24.73
CA LYS A 179 -3.90 -15.75 -25.46
C LYS A 179 -5.41 -15.54 -25.30
N ARG A 180 -5.89 -15.26 -24.08
CA ARG A 180 -7.31 -15.01 -23.82
C ARG A 180 -7.82 -13.75 -24.53
N LEU A 181 -7.03 -12.68 -24.53
CA LEU A 181 -7.37 -11.46 -25.25
C LEU A 181 -7.39 -11.69 -26.76
N TYR A 182 -6.43 -12.45 -27.30
CA TYR A 182 -6.46 -12.88 -28.70
C TYR A 182 -7.75 -13.64 -29.05
N GLU A 183 -8.17 -14.60 -28.22
CA GLU A 183 -9.42 -15.35 -28.44
C GLU A 183 -10.63 -14.40 -28.55
N HIS A 184 -10.64 -13.31 -27.77
CA HIS A 184 -11.67 -12.27 -27.85
C HIS A 184 -11.55 -11.33 -29.06
N THR A 185 -10.50 -11.43 -29.88
CA THR A 185 -10.44 -10.71 -31.16
C THR A 185 -11.22 -11.40 -32.28
N ILE A 186 -11.45 -12.71 -32.15
CA ILE A 186 -12.06 -13.57 -33.17
C ILE A 186 -13.43 -14.12 -32.78
N ASP A 187 -13.80 -14.04 -31.50
CA ASP A 187 -15.07 -14.58 -31.02
C ASP A 187 -16.26 -13.63 -31.29
N ARG A 188 -17.43 -13.98 -30.72
CA ARG A 188 -18.67 -13.21 -30.88
C ARG A 188 -18.61 -11.76 -30.38
N ILE A 189 -17.64 -11.41 -29.53
CA ILE A 189 -17.45 -10.04 -29.03
C ILE A 189 -16.27 -9.32 -29.70
N GLY A 190 -15.54 -9.97 -30.61
CA GLY A 190 -14.37 -9.41 -31.28
C GLY A 190 -14.63 -8.19 -32.14
N GLY A 191 -15.86 -7.81 -32.46
CA GLY A 191 -16.16 -6.52 -33.10
C GLY A 191 -16.55 -5.40 -32.14
N ARG A 192 -16.62 -5.68 -30.83
CA ARG A 192 -17.36 -4.84 -29.86
C ARG A 192 -16.48 -4.08 -28.88
N TRP A 193 -15.16 -4.33 -28.86
CA TRP A 193 -14.24 -3.68 -27.94
C TRP A 193 -13.06 -3.07 -28.67
N ASP A 194 -12.58 -1.95 -28.14
CA ASP A 194 -11.49 -1.13 -28.68
C ASP A 194 -10.33 -0.98 -27.69
N ARG A 195 -10.57 -1.24 -26.39
CA ARG A 195 -9.56 -1.17 -25.33
C ARG A 195 -9.67 -2.31 -24.34
N PHE A 196 -8.59 -2.56 -23.65
CA PHE A 196 -8.57 -3.51 -22.54
C PHE A 196 -7.72 -3.03 -21.37
N SER A 197 -7.99 -3.58 -20.19
CA SER A 197 -7.13 -3.46 -19.01
C SER A 197 -6.86 -4.86 -18.47
N PHE A 198 -5.76 -5.03 -17.75
CA PHE A 198 -5.43 -6.29 -17.12
C PHE A 198 -4.80 -6.08 -15.75
N PHE A 199 -5.00 -7.08 -14.90
CA PHE A 199 -4.46 -7.15 -13.55
C PHE A 199 -3.85 -8.55 -13.37
N ALA A 200 -2.52 -8.61 -13.43
CA ALA A 200 -1.75 -9.83 -13.34
C ALA A 200 -1.55 -10.25 -11.88
N LEU A 201 -1.85 -11.51 -11.57
CA LEU A 201 -1.72 -12.06 -10.23
C LEU A 201 -0.29 -12.56 -9.98
N SER A 202 0.21 -12.31 -8.77
CA SER A 202 1.41 -12.92 -8.22
C SER A 202 1.21 -14.42 -8.07
N LYS A 203 2.06 -15.22 -8.71
CA LYS A 203 2.12 -16.66 -8.40
C LYS A 203 2.77 -16.82 -7.02
N SER A 204 2.07 -17.43 -6.07
CA SER A 204 2.69 -17.86 -4.82
C SER A 204 3.68 -19.00 -5.12
N ASN A 205 4.92 -18.88 -4.64
CA ASN A 205 5.98 -19.88 -4.83
C ASN A 205 5.81 -21.12 -3.91
N SER A 206 4.61 -21.38 -3.41
CA SER A 206 4.36 -22.55 -2.58
C SER A 206 4.35 -23.81 -3.47
N GLU A 207 5.47 -24.53 -3.47
CA GLU A 207 5.55 -25.87 -4.03
C GLU A 207 4.57 -26.79 -3.29
N LYS A 208 3.46 -27.09 -3.97
CA LYS A 208 2.31 -27.96 -3.64
C LYS A 208 1.02 -27.17 -3.47
N GLY A 209 0.19 -27.23 -4.52
CA GLY A 209 -1.23 -27.53 -4.43
C GLY A 209 -2.19 -26.52 -3.77
N ASP A 210 -1.73 -25.64 -2.90
CA ASP A 210 -2.59 -24.68 -2.20
C ASP A 210 -2.42 -23.31 -2.85
N ILE A 211 -3.32 -23.02 -3.79
CA ILE A 211 -3.35 -21.78 -4.60
C ILE A 211 -3.51 -20.53 -3.73
N LEU A 212 -3.78 -20.65 -2.42
CA LEU A 212 -4.14 -19.52 -1.57
C LEU A 212 -3.63 -19.69 -0.12
N ASN A 213 -2.31 -19.64 0.11
CA ASN A 213 -1.82 -19.17 1.42
C ASN A 213 -1.72 -17.63 1.43
N ILE A 214 -2.73 -16.99 0.84
CA ILE A 214 -2.82 -15.54 0.70
C ILE A 214 -3.83 -15.05 1.73
N SER A 215 -3.43 -14.10 2.58
CA SER A 215 -4.33 -13.51 3.58
C SER A 215 -5.57 -12.91 2.91
N LEU A 216 -6.75 -13.10 3.52
CA LEU A 216 -8.00 -12.48 3.07
C LEU A 216 -7.88 -10.96 2.95
N ASP A 217 -7.12 -10.31 3.83
CA ASP A 217 -6.87 -8.86 3.77
C ASP A 217 -6.22 -8.46 2.45
N LYS A 218 -5.29 -9.28 1.95
CA LYS A 218 -4.61 -9.03 0.67
C LYS A 218 -5.56 -9.20 -0.51
N ILE A 219 -6.47 -10.17 -0.43
CA ILE A 219 -7.51 -10.41 -1.44
C ILE A 219 -8.42 -9.20 -1.50
N ILE A 220 -8.89 -8.73 -0.34
CA ILE A 220 -9.76 -7.57 -0.22
C ILE A 220 -9.07 -6.31 -0.76
N GLU A 221 -7.84 -6.01 -0.34
CA GLU A 221 -7.04 -4.87 -0.86
C GLU A 221 -6.93 -4.91 -2.39
N SER A 222 -6.73 -6.10 -2.94
CA SER A 222 -6.56 -6.26 -4.39
C SER A 222 -7.87 -6.10 -5.16
N PHE A 223 -8.97 -6.67 -4.66
CA PHE A 223 -10.29 -6.47 -5.26
C PHE A 223 -10.75 -5.03 -5.13
N GLU A 224 -10.48 -4.36 -4.01
CA GLU A 224 -10.75 -2.93 -3.84
C GLU A 224 -9.97 -2.12 -4.87
N ALA A 225 -8.66 -2.35 -5.01
CA ALA A 225 -7.84 -1.65 -6.00
C ALA A 225 -8.32 -1.87 -7.43
N ILE A 226 -8.69 -3.10 -7.79
CA ILE A 226 -9.31 -3.41 -9.10
C ILE A 226 -10.62 -2.64 -9.26
N LEU A 227 -11.51 -2.67 -8.28
CA LEU A 227 -12.83 -2.03 -8.39
C LEU A 227 -12.70 -0.50 -8.48
N ILE A 228 -11.78 0.11 -7.74
CA ILE A 228 -11.50 1.55 -7.83
C ILE A 228 -11.04 1.90 -9.25
N GLU A 229 -10.07 1.15 -9.77
CA GLU A 229 -9.46 1.44 -11.06
C GLU A 229 -10.42 1.18 -12.24
N VAL A 230 -11.34 0.23 -12.10
CA VAL A 230 -12.28 -0.18 -13.16
C VAL A 230 -13.56 0.65 -13.15
N VAL A 231 -14.06 1.00 -11.97
CA VAL A 231 -15.33 1.73 -11.83
C VAL A 231 -15.09 3.25 -11.84
N GLU A 232 -13.86 3.69 -11.61
CA GLU A 232 -13.46 5.09 -11.48
C GLU A 232 -14.48 5.94 -10.68
N PRO A 233 -14.83 5.53 -9.43
CA PRO A 233 -15.89 6.22 -8.71
C PRO A 233 -15.52 7.67 -8.42
N SER A 234 -16.40 8.61 -8.78
CA SER A 234 -16.15 10.06 -8.75
C SER A 234 -15.82 10.66 -7.37
N GLN A 235 -16.04 9.90 -6.29
CA GLN A 235 -15.79 10.30 -4.91
C GLN A 235 -14.57 9.61 -4.27
N ASN A 236 -13.88 8.73 -5.01
CA ASN A 236 -12.70 8.07 -4.50
C ASN A 236 -11.51 9.03 -4.53
N ARG A 237 -11.02 9.41 -3.34
CA ARG A 237 -9.87 10.33 -3.20
C ARG A 237 -8.52 9.66 -3.40
N ARG A 238 -8.49 8.32 -3.51
CA ARG A 238 -7.32 7.48 -3.78
C ARG A 238 -7.55 6.69 -5.06
N ARG A 239 -6.50 6.54 -5.88
CA ARG A 239 -6.50 5.59 -7.01
C ARG A 239 -6.42 4.17 -6.44
N GLY A 240 -6.44 3.13 -7.27
CA GLY A 240 -6.09 1.80 -6.76
C GLY A 240 -4.68 1.88 -6.15
N ASP A 241 -4.58 1.80 -4.82
CA ASP A 241 -3.31 1.88 -4.10
C ASP A 241 -3.02 0.47 -3.53
N ASN A 242 -1.74 0.06 -3.47
CA ASN A 242 -1.19 -1.27 -3.12
C ASN A 242 -0.82 -2.21 -4.29
N PHE A 243 -0.61 -1.68 -5.49
CA PHE A 243 0.14 -2.40 -6.52
C PHE A 243 1.63 -2.41 -6.15
N SER A 244 2.29 -3.57 -6.19
CA SER A 244 3.74 -3.64 -5.99
C SER A 244 4.48 -3.00 -7.17
N GLU A 245 5.44 -2.11 -6.90
CA GLU A 245 6.35 -1.51 -7.90
C GLU A 245 7.30 -2.54 -8.55
#